data_AF-A0A1Y4UP63-F1
#
_entry.id   AF-A0A1Y4UP63-F1
#
_cell.length_a   1.000
_cell.length_b   1.000
_cell.length_c   1.000
_cell.angle_alpha   90.00
_cell.angle_beta   90.00
_cell.angle_gamma   90.00
#
_symmetry.space_group_name_H-M   'P 1'
#
loop_
_entity.id
_entity.type
_entity.pdbx_description
1 polymer ?
#
loop_
_entity_poly.entity_id
_entity_poly.type
_entity_poly.pdbx_seq_one_letter_code
_entity_poly.pdbx_strand_id
1 'polypeptide(L)'
;MNIIEQLYWKTSQTFSPVSANCFLLRLGRIKHANKLFSEVRNYIKEHRDWSKYNGGFLYQGRTRLPFCAVLGPVFTIESRIKRYARLRTILIQYDSGSYVEAFALPVNKGIKWLAGKLQLDKEETDAFIAMLYAGKEVLSGYEMQIDYIPWEQTAILLQAEVCSNTCTEEQALRVLEHLGQTGRELFLAGLFSQISVFCSAELRPCLMVRVLGRNQDLDAIRTLLGAINFSCRITGEGTAPPIIEASENSWPPEYSGLALYHLAGKRKDLFLSELEYHQQILTHSETVPCPFPVVPIVLTEYCALRGYVWNIELRGQLPELSCAEQDILRAVSKTILTKAEQFLTNVLQAVSYAVRAPEAYRTTAITRWRQAIVLQVIRTVFPSGVRSEQVRQLFCSDAEKTEIQMSQQRAQIKRALQKLDDPTAYGKAGIVMCPNKREDAIEQLETAFAFYYQPSPNKTGHVGPFLCFSENSFQRFLLRNEVPGNLLQEILTVLKDTGRIREKSEPIHFKKGAPKRFLKLDIGAIPEFLTTERCER
;
A
#
# COMPACT_ATOMS: atom_id res chain seq x y z
N MET A 1 -30.78 -20.15 4.79
CA MET A 1 -29.75 -20.06 5.83
C MET A 1 -29.89 -21.24 6.75
N ASN A 2 -28.90 -22.14 6.80
CA ASN A 2 -28.94 -23.36 7.61
C ASN A 2 -28.94 -22.99 9.11
N ILE A 3 -29.47 -23.86 9.99
CA ILE A 3 -29.49 -23.73 11.45
C ILE A 3 -28.10 -23.38 12.01
N ILE A 4 -27.02 -23.94 11.44
CA ILE A 4 -25.64 -23.61 11.83
C ILE A 4 -25.28 -22.17 11.44
N GLU A 5 -25.66 -21.71 10.26
CA GLU A 5 -25.46 -20.32 9.85
C GLU A 5 -26.29 -19.37 10.71
N GLN A 6 -27.50 -19.76 11.13
CA GLN A 6 -28.35 -19.00 12.06
C GLN A 6 -27.76 -18.93 13.48
N LEU A 7 -27.19 -20.03 13.97
CA LEU A 7 -26.47 -20.11 15.25
C LEU A 7 -25.19 -19.27 15.22
N TYR A 8 -24.44 -19.33 14.12
CA TYR A 8 -23.28 -18.48 13.88
C TYR A 8 -23.68 -17.00 13.90
N TRP A 9 -24.70 -16.61 13.12
CA TRP A 9 -25.16 -15.22 13.03
C TRP A 9 -25.69 -14.64 14.35
N LYS A 10 -26.37 -15.46 15.16
CA LYS A 10 -26.81 -15.06 16.51
C LYS A 10 -25.66 -14.92 17.51
N THR A 11 -24.58 -15.70 17.36
CA THR A 11 -23.42 -15.68 18.28
C THR A 11 -22.34 -14.68 17.86
N SER A 12 -22.27 -14.34 16.58
CA SER A 12 -21.36 -13.36 16.00
C SER A 12 -21.77 -11.90 16.29
N GLN A 13 -22.99 -11.66 16.77
CA GLN A 13 -23.43 -10.34 17.20
C GLN A 13 -23.03 -9.99 18.65
N THR A 14 -22.44 -10.93 19.41
CA THR A 14 -22.32 -10.81 20.87
C THR A 14 -20.91 -10.79 21.46
N PHE A 15 -19.81 -10.78 20.68
CA PHE A 15 -18.48 -10.95 21.26
C PHE A 15 -17.38 -9.98 20.81
N SER A 16 -16.42 -9.82 21.73
CA SER A 16 -15.17 -9.07 21.66
C SER A 16 -14.02 -10.06 21.89
N PRO A 17 -12.81 -9.82 21.35
CA PRO A 17 -11.73 -10.81 21.21
C PRO A 17 -11.07 -11.33 22.51
N VAL A 18 -11.56 -10.94 23.70
CA VAL A 18 -10.95 -11.32 24.99
C VAL A 18 -11.45 -12.67 25.54
N SER A 19 -12.56 -13.23 25.05
CA SER A 19 -13.07 -14.49 25.58
C SER A 19 -13.01 -15.62 24.55
N ALA A 20 -12.12 -16.59 24.79
CA ALA A 20 -12.00 -17.88 24.09
C ALA A 20 -13.22 -18.83 24.32
N ASN A 21 -14.44 -18.29 24.32
CA ASN A 21 -15.68 -19.00 24.63
C ASN A 21 -16.62 -19.12 23.41
N CYS A 22 -16.07 -19.16 22.19
CA CYS A 22 -16.85 -19.40 20.98
C CYS A 22 -17.69 -20.69 21.08
N PHE A 23 -18.89 -20.65 20.50
CA PHE A 23 -19.85 -21.75 20.48
C PHE A 23 -19.57 -22.71 19.32
N LEU A 24 -19.11 -22.18 18.18
CA LEU A 24 -18.63 -22.88 16.98
C LEU A 24 -17.61 -21.98 16.28
N LEU A 25 -16.45 -22.50 15.86
CA LEU A 25 -15.45 -21.79 15.05
C LEU A 25 -15.65 -22.18 13.58
N ARG A 26 -16.06 -21.26 12.70
CA ARG A 26 -16.12 -21.54 11.25
C ARG A 26 -14.70 -21.60 10.70
N LEU A 27 -14.29 -22.78 10.24
CA LEU A 27 -12.92 -23.07 9.81
C LEU A 27 -12.63 -22.73 8.33
N GLY A 28 -13.61 -22.22 7.59
CA GLY A 28 -13.43 -21.93 6.16
C GLY A 28 -13.05 -23.18 5.36
N ARG A 29 -12.17 -23.02 4.35
CA ARG A 29 -11.63 -24.15 3.56
C ARG A 29 -10.45 -24.80 4.27
N ILE A 30 -10.50 -26.11 4.43
CA ILE A 30 -9.41 -26.93 4.99
C ILE A 30 -8.56 -27.50 3.85
N LYS A 31 -7.26 -27.21 3.84
CA LYS A 31 -6.29 -27.84 2.94
C LYS A 31 -6.15 -29.33 3.29
N HIS A 32 -6.04 -30.22 2.29
CA HIS A 32 -6.02 -31.69 2.47
C HIS A 32 -7.32 -32.34 2.99
N ALA A 33 -8.43 -31.59 3.07
CA ALA A 33 -9.72 -32.15 3.49
C ALA A 33 -10.16 -33.34 2.63
N ASN A 34 -9.80 -33.37 1.33
CA ASN A 34 -10.10 -34.50 0.45
C ASN A 34 -9.56 -35.84 0.94
N LYS A 35 -8.37 -35.87 1.56
CA LYS A 35 -7.79 -37.09 2.13
C LYS A 35 -8.57 -37.54 3.37
N LEU A 36 -8.90 -36.58 4.25
CA LEU A 36 -9.80 -36.81 5.39
C LEU A 36 -11.17 -37.34 4.93
N PHE A 37 -11.71 -36.79 3.83
CA PHE A 37 -12.98 -37.22 3.26
C PHE A 37 -12.94 -38.64 2.71
N SER A 38 -11.88 -39.04 2.02
CA SER A 38 -11.75 -40.40 1.53
C SER A 38 -11.70 -41.42 2.67
N GLU A 39 -10.97 -41.14 3.74
CA GLU A 39 -10.84 -42.04 4.89
C GLU A 39 -12.16 -42.15 5.68
N VAL A 40 -12.78 -41.01 6.02
CA VAL A 40 -14.10 -40.99 6.69
C VAL A 40 -15.17 -41.65 5.82
N ARG A 41 -15.13 -41.44 4.50
CA ARG A 41 -16.08 -42.06 3.56
C ARG A 41 -15.88 -43.58 3.48
N ASN A 42 -14.64 -44.06 3.45
CA ASN A 42 -14.36 -45.50 3.42
C ASN A 42 -14.86 -46.16 4.70
N TYR A 43 -14.60 -45.55 5.86
CA TYR A 43 -15.08 -46.05 7.13
C TYR A 43 -16.62 -46.05 7.27
N ILE A 44 -17.29 -44.97 6.84
CA ILE A 44 -18.78 -44.92 6.85
C ILE A 44 -19.37 -46.00 5.93
N LYS A 45 -18.72 -46.32 4.80
CA LYS A 45 -19.16 -47.41 3.92
C LYS A 45 -18.99 -48.79 4.54
N GLU A 46 -18.02 -48.97 5.43
CA GLU A 46 -17.78 -50.24 6.12
C GLU A 46 -18.78 -50.50 7.25
N HIS A 47 -19.39 -49.45 7.82
CA HIS A 47 -20.48 -49.58 8.78
C HIS A 47 -21.84 -49.73 8.08
N ARG A 48 -22.41 -50.95 8.12
CA ARG A 48 -23.64 -51.36 7.41
C ARG A 48 -24.89 -50.53 7.73
N ASP A 49 -24.89 -49.79 8.84
CA ASP A 49 -26.04 -49.01 9.30
C ASP A 49 -26.13 -47.61 8.68
N TRP A 50 -25.13 -47.21 7.88
CA TRP A 50 -25.04 -45.85 7.34
C TRP A 50 -25.23 -45.81 5.82
N SER A 51 -26.13 -44.94 5.35
CA SER A 51 -26.38 -44.75 3.91
C SER A 51 -26.30 -43.27 3.49
N LYS A 52 -25.86 -43.03 2.26
CA LYS A 52 -25.75 -41.69 1.65
C LYS A 52 -26.79 -41.52 0.56
N TYR A 53 -27.49 -40.40 0.57
CA TYR A 53 -28.38 -39.99 -0.52
C TYR A 53 -27.76 -38.86 -1.36
N ASN A 54 -28.17 -38.72 -2.62
CA ASN A 54 -27.59 -37.83 -3.65
C ASN A 54 -27.65 -36.31 -3.36
N GLY A 55 -27.95 -35.89 -2.13
CA GLY A 55 -27.95 -34.50 -1.67
C GLY A 55 -26.94 -34.18 -0.56
N GLY A 56 -26.02 -35.10 -0.22
CA GLY A 56 -24.99 -34.86 0.81
C GLY A 56 -25.40 -35.18 2.25
N PHE A 57 -26.62 -35.71 2.46
CA PHE A 57 -27.11 -36.13 3.78
C PHE A 57 -26.62 -37.55 4.14
N LEU A 58 -26.30 -37.75 5.42
CA LEU A 58 -25.98 -39.04 6.03
C LEU A 58 -27.20 -39.56 6.79
N TYR A 59 -27.45 -40.87 6.69
CA TYR A 59 -28.51 -41.56 7.41
C TYR A 59 -27.93 -42.65 8.29
N GLN A 60 -28.44 -42.80 9.51
CA GLN A 60 -28.30 -44.02 10.32
C GLN A 60 -29.67 -44.69 10.36
N GLY A 61 -29.82 -45.84 9.68
CA GLY A 61 -31.15 -46.41 9.45
C GLY A 61 -32.09 -45.45 8.72
N ARG A 62 -33.18 -45.00 9.36
CA ARG A 62 -34.17 -44.04 8.81
C ARG A 62 -33.94 -42.59 9.21
N THR A 63 -33.05 -42.33 10.17
CA THR A 63 -32.86 -41.01 10.76
C THR A 63 -31.89 -40.19 9.91
N ARG A 64 -32.31 -39.00 9.50
CA ARG A 64 -31.52 -38.08 8.68
C ARG A 64 -30.64 -37.22 9.58
N LEU A 65 -29.34 -37.15 9.30
CA LEU A 65 -28.45 -36.18 9.94
C LEU A 65 -28.19 -35.00 9.00
N PRO A 66 -28.25 -33.74 9.49
CA PRO A 66 -28.01 -32.55 8.66
C PRO A 66 -26.53 -32.35 8.31
N PHE A 67 -25.62 -33.07 8.97
CA PHE A 67 -24.17 -32.90 8.89
C PHE A 67 -23.43 -34.21 9.21
N CYS A 68 -22.17 -34.30 8.79
CA CYS A 68 -21.23 -35.31 9.28
C CYS A 68 -20.44 -34.71 10.44
N ALA A 69 -20.44 -35.34 11.60
CA ALA A 69 -19.65 -34.88 12.74
C ALA A 69 -18.66 -35.96 13.10
N VAL A 70 -17.38 -35.62 13.01
CA VAL A 70 -16.30 -36.55 13.30
C VAL A 70 -15.57 -36.02 14.51
N LEU A 71 -15.54 -36.82 15.57
CA LEU A 71 -14.73 -36.53 16.74
C LEU A 71 -13.31 -36.92 16.37
N GLY A 72 -12.39 -35.96 16.37
CA GLY A 72 -11.02 -36.18 15.94
C GLY A 72 -10.03 -36.10 17.11
N PRO A 73 -8.75 -36.41 16.87
CA PRO A 73 -7.68 -36.14 17.82
C PRO A 73 -7.62 -34.64 18.10
N VAL A 74 -6.93 -34.25 19.17
CA VAL A 74 -6.77 -32.83 19.52
C VAL A 74 -6.04 -32.12 18.38
N PHE A 75 -6.79 -31.43 17.52
CA PHE A 75 -6.21 -30.67 16.42
C PHE A 75 -5.58 -29.42 16.98
N THR A 76 -4.36 -29.12 16.54
CA THR A 76 -3.76 -27.83 16.78
C THR A 76 -4.02 -26.98 15.55
N ILE A 77 -4.88 -25.97 15.67
CA ILE A 77 -5.05 -24.99 14.59
C ILE A 77 -3.83 -24.08 14.62
N GLU A 78 -3.06 -24.14 13.56
CA GLU A 78 -2.03 -23.18 13.24
C GLU A 78 -2.56 -22.33 12.09
N SER A 79 -2.78 -21.04 12.34
CA SER A 79 -2.60 -20.10 11.23
C SER A 79 -1.10 -20.00 10.99
N ARG A 80 -0.69 -19.64 9.78
CA ARG A 80 0.73 -19.43 9.42
C ARG A 80 1.46 -18.42 10.33
N ILE A 81 0.73 -17.69 11.17
CA ILE A 81 1.26 -16.64 12.05
C ILE A 81 1.04 -16.96 13.55
N LYS A 82 0.09 -17.84 13.95
CA LYS A 82 -0.15 -18.22 15.37
C LYS A 82 -0.88 -19.56 15.54
N ARG A 83 -0.61 -20.28 16.66
CA ARG A 83 -1.45 -21.38 17.18
C ARG A 83 -2.71 -20.81 17.82
N TYR A 84 -3.89 -21.10 17.27
CA TYR A 84 -5.16 -20.53 17.73
C TYR A 84 -5.92 -21.39 18.73
N ALA A 85 -5.87 -22.73 18.65
CA ALA A 85 -6.57 -23.57 19.63
C ALA A 85 -6.18 -25.05 19.54
N ARG A 86 -6.35 -25.77 20.65
CA ARG A 86 -6.51 -27.23 20.70
C ARG A 86 -8.02 -27.53 20.61
N LEU A 87 -8.47 -28.27 19.58
CA LEU A 87 -9.89 -28.57 19.34
C LEU A 87 -10.12 -30.08 19.26
N ARG A 88 -11.29 -30.56 19.71
CA ARG A 88 -11.62 -32.02 19.74
C ARG A 88 -12.68 -32.47 18.74
N THR A 89 -13.49 -31.56 18.20
CA THR A 89 -14.61 -31.95 17.32
C THR A 89 -14.68 -31.05 16.11
N ILE A 90 -14.78 -31.65 14.93
CA ILE A 90 -15.05 -30.95 13.66
C ILE A 90 -16.45 -31.40 13.18
N LEU A 91 -17.36 -30.45 13.03
CA LEU A 91 -18.59 -30.61 12.27
C LEU A 91 -18.32 -30.28 10.81
N ILE A 92 -18.80 -31.12 9.91
CA ILE A 92 -18.56 -31.02 8.49
C ILE A 92 -19.93 -30.96 7.81
N GLN A 93 -20.22 -29.83 7.17
CA GLN A 93 -21.42 -29.65 6.37
C GLN A 93 -21.09 -29.88 4.89
N TYR A 94 -21.75 -30.86 4.27
CA TYR A 94 -21.70 -31.06 2.82
C TYR A 94 -22.48 -29.94 2.13
N ASP A 95 -21.81 -29.14 1.31
CA ASP A 95 -22.49 -28.24 0.37
C ASP A 95 -22.56 -28.89 -1.02
N SER A 96 -23.58 -28.55 -1.80
CA SER A 96 -23.96 -29.18 -3.08
C SER A 96 -23.02 -28.87 -4.24
N GLY A 97 -21.74 -28.64 -3.98
CA GLY A 97 -20.75 -28.35 -5.01
C GLY A 97 -19.33 -28.48 -4.50
N SER A 98 -18.84 -29.71 -4.30
CA SER A 98 -17.42 -30.07 -4.10
C SER A 98 -16.62 -29.35 -2.99
N TYR A 99 -17.22 -28.39 -2.29
CA TYR A 99 -16.63 -27.59 -1.23
C TYR A 99 -17.29 -27.97 0.09
N VAL A 100 -16.50 -27.93 1.16
CA VAL A 100 -16.93 -28.38 2.46
C VAL A 100 -16.67 -27.29 3.48
N GLU A 101 -17.73 -26.90 4.18
CA GLU A 101 -17.62 -25.98 5.31
C GLU A 101 -17.43 -26.80 6.59
N ALA A 102 -16.34 -26.48 7.29
CA ALA A 102 -16.01 -27.11 8.56
C ALA A 102 -16.25 -26.15 9.72
N PHE A 103 -16.75 -26.67 10.83
CA PHE A 103 -16.93 -25.95 12.08
C PHE A 103 -16.21 -26.70 13.20
N ALA A 104 -15.45 -26.01 14.03
CA ALA A 104 -14.76 -26.58 15.17
C ALA A 104 -15.46 -26.28 16.50
N LEU A 105 -15.43 -27.25 17.42
CA LEU A 105 -15.83 -27.04 18.82
C LEU A 105 -14.65 -27.03 19.79
N PRO A 106 -14.63 -26.06 20.72
CA PRO A 106 -13.67 -26.05 21.81
C PRO A 106 -13.90 -27.20 22.80
N VAL A 107 -12.79 -27.67 23.38
CA VAL A 107 -12.68 -28.89 24.22
C VAL A 107 -13.56 -28.84 25.49
N ASN A 108 -13.91 -27.64 25.95
CA ASN A 108 -14.67 -27.40 27.18
C ASN A 108 -16.19 -27.54 27.03
N LYS A 109 -16.73 -27.63 25.79
CA LYS A 109 -18.17 -27.79 25.55
C LYS A 109 -18.47 -29.20 25.06
N GLY A 110 -19.22 -29.97 25.87
CA GLY A 110 -19.51 -31.38 25.62
C GLY A 110 -20.51 -31.65 24.49
N ILE A 111 -20.53 -32.89 23.99
CA ILE A 111 -21.36 -33.34 22.85
C ILE A 111 -22.86 -33.16 23.11
N LYS A 112 -23.33 -33.48 24.33
CA LYS A 112 -24.75 -33.32 24.73
C LYS A 112 -25.23 -31.88 24.66
N TRP A 113 -24.35 -30.95 24.99
CA TRP A 113 -24.65 -29.52 24.93
C TRP A 113 -24.84 -29.06 23.47
N LEU A 114 -24.04 -29.59 22.54
CA LEU A 114 -24.14 -29.29 21.12
C LEU A 114 -25.40 -29.86 20.47
N ALA A 115 -25.76 -31.11 20.78
CA ALA A 115 -27.00 -31.72 20.29
C ALA A 115 -28.24 -30.89 20.69
N GLY A 116 -28.29 -30.43 21.96
CA GLY A 116 -29.34 -29.54 22.44
C GLY A 116 -29.38 -28.17 21.76
N LYS A 117 -28.25 -27.64 21.29
CA LYS A 117 -28.19 -26.37 20.54
C LYS A 117 -28.62 -26.52 19.09
N LEU A 118 -28.37 -27.68 18.49
CA LEU A 118 -28.80 -28.01 17.14
C LEU A 118 -30.29 -28.39 17.05
N GLN A 119 -30.99 -28.42 18.19
CA GLN A 119 -32.41 -28.79 18.30
C GLN A 119 -32.70 -30.17 17.72
N LEU A 120 -31.72 -31.08 17.82
CA LEU A 120 -31.89 -32.46 17.41
C LEU A 120 -32.90 -33.13 18.34
N ASP A 121 -33.78 -33.94 17.76
CA ASP A 121 -34.62 -34.81 18.55
C ASP A 121 -33.79 -35.94 19.21
N LYS A 122 -34.45 -36.82 19.96
CA LYS A 122 -33.76 -37.88 20.70
C LYS A 122 -33.06 -38.88 19.76
N GLU A 123 -33.72 -39.28 18.68
CA GLU A 123 -33.18 -40.25 17.72
C GLU A 123 -32.03 -39.65 16.91
N GLU A 124 -32.17 -38.39 16.51
CA GLU A 124 -31.13 -37.60 15.86
C GLU A 124 -29.93 -37.37 16.79
N THR A 125 -30.18 -37.12 18.08
CA THR A 125 -29.12 -36.95 19.08
C THR A 125 -28.34 -38.25 19.31
N ASP A 126 -29.04 -39.38 19.43
CA ASP A 126 -28.39 -40.68 19.63
C ASP A 126 -27.59 -41.08 18.38
N ALA A 127 -28.13 -40.83 17.18
CA ALA A 127 -27.42 -41.06 15.93
C ALA A 127 -26.20 -40.14 15.77
N PHE A 128 -26.33 -38.88 16.16
CA PHE A 128 -25.24 -37.91 16.18
C PHE A 128 -24.11 -38.33 17.12
N ILE A 129 -24.46 -38.82 18.32
CA ILE A 129 -23.49 -39.32 19.30
C ILE A 129 -22.79 -40.58 18.78
N ALA A 130 -23.53 -41.52 18.19
CA ALA A 130 -22.96 -42.74 17.62
C ALA A 130 -21.94 -42.43 16.51
N MET A 131 -22.28 -41.51 15.59
CA MET A 131 -21.39 -41.05 14.52
C MET A 131 -20.10 -40.43 15.09
N LEU A 132 -20.21 -39.61 16.14
CA LEU A 132 -19.06 -38.96 16.78
C LEU A 132 -18.10 -39.99 17.40
N TYR A 133 -18.62 -41.00 18.09
CA TYR A 133 -17.79 -42.06 18.66
C TYR A 133 -17.14 -42.93 17.59
N ALA A 134 -17.86 -43.26 16.52
CA ALA A 134 -17.33 -44.00 15.39
C ALA A 134 -16.19 -43.21 14.70
N GLY A 135 -16.34 -41.89 14.56
CA GLY A 135 -15.30 -40.99 14.03
C GLY A 135 -14.04 -40.90 14.89
N LYS A 136 -14.18 -41.01 16.21
CA LYS A 136 -13.08 -40.98 17.18
C LYS A 136 -12.08 -42.11 16.95
N GLU A 137 -12.57 -43.31 16.65
CA GLU A 137 -11.74 -44.50 16.41
C GLU A 137 -10.96 -44.40 15.11
N VAL A 138 -11.54 -43.81 14.05
CA VAL A 138 -10.88 -43.62 12.75
C VAL A 138 -9.71 -42.65 12.84
N LEU A 139 -9.90 -41.58 13.61
CA LEU A 139 -8.96 -40.45 13.61
C LEU A 139 -7.96 -40.50 14.77
N SER A 140 -8.07 -41.42 15.72
CA SER A 140 -7.20 -41.47 16.92
C SER A 140 -5.70 -41.62 16.65
N GLY A 141 -5.30 -41.99 15.43
CA GLY A 141 -3.90 -42.13 15.00
C GLY A 141 -3.33 -40.97 14.16
N TYR A 142 -4.10 -39.91 13.87
CA TYR A 142 -3.69 -38.86 12.92
C TYR A 142 -3.45 -37.50 13.60
N GLU A 143 -2.20 -37.11 13.86
CA GLU A 143 -1.92 -35.68 14.08
C GLU A 143 -2.07 -34.93 12.75
N MET A 144 -3.17 -34.18 12.61
CA MET A 144 -3.44 -33.36 11.43
C MET A 144 -3.20 -31.89 11.74
N GLN A 145 -2.28 -31.29 10.99
CA GLN A 145 -2.11 -29.85 10.90
C GLN A 145 -3.15 -29.32 9.90
N ILE A 146 -4.10 -28.50 10.38
CA ILE A 146 -5.12 -27.86 9.56
C ILE A 146 -4.66 -26.43 9.31
N ASP A 147 -4.32 -26.12 8.05
CA ASP A 147 -4.14 -24.74 7.59
C ASP A 147 -5.50 -24.04 7.63
N TYR A 148 -5.73 -23.23 8.66
CA TYR A 148 -6.95 -22.42 8.81
C TYR A 148 -6.83 -21.09 8.08
N ILE A 149 -7.76 -20.82 7.16
CA ILE A 149 -7.93 -19.52 6.52
C ILE A 149 -9.23 -18.92 7.07
N PRO A 150 -9.17 -17.77 7.77
CA PRO A 150 -10.35 -17.02 8.18
C PRO A 150 -11.37 -16.87 7.04
N TRP A 151 -12.67 -16.92 7.36
CA TRP A 151 -13.70 -16.95 6.32
C TRP A 151 -13.67 -15.67 5.45
N GLU A 152 -13.25 -14.54 6.03
CA GLU A 152 -13.11 -13.23 5.38
C GLU A 152 -12.05 -13.29 4.27
N GLN A 153 -10.91 -13.92 4.57
CA GLN A 153 -9.84 -14.17 3.61
C GLN A 153 -10.32 -15.16 2.54
N THR A 154 -11.09 -16.16 2.95
CA THR A 154 -11.66 -17.15 2.03
C THR A 154 -12.57 -16.47 1.00
N ALA A 155 -13.50 -15.61 1.41
CA ALA A 155 -14.40 -14.90 0.49
C ALA A 155 -13.65 -14.08 -0.57
N ILE A 156 -12.59 -13.38 -0.15
CA ILE A 156 -11.72 -12.58 -1.03
C ILE A 156 -10.97 -13.48 -2.02
N LEU A 157 -10.32 -14.53 -1.52
CA LEU A 157 -9.54 -15.46 -2.34
C LEU A 157 -10.42 -16.18 -3.36
N LEU A 158 -11.61 -16.63 -2.97
CA LEU A 158 -12.57 -17.27 -3.87
C LEU A 158 -12.95 -16.38 -5.05
N GLN A 159 -13.27 -15.13 -4.76
CA GLN A 159 -13.66 -14.21 -5.82
C GLN A 159 -12.48 -13.83 -6.70
N ALA A 160 -11.28 -13.75 -6.13
CA ALA A 160 -10.06 -13.50 -6.88
C ALA A 160 -9.73 -14.68 -7.81
N GLU A 161 -9.94 -15.92 -7.35
CA GLU A 161 -9.77 -17.14 -8.14
C GLU A 161 -10.80 -17.24 -9.29
N VAL A 162 -12.07 -16.92 -9.02
CA VAL A 162 -13.15 -17.05 -10.01
C VAL A 162 -13.19 -15.89 -11.01
N CYS A 163 -12.64 -14.73 -10.66
CA CYS A 163 -12.54 -13.60 -11.58
C CYS A 163 -11.64 -13.98 -12.77
N SER A 164 -12.18 -14.05 -13.98
CA SER A 164 -11.43 -14.40 -15.19
C SER A 164 -10.68 -13.23 -15.81
N ASN A 165 -10.97 -12.00 -15.37
CA ASN A 165 -10.40 -10.79 -15.94
C ASN A 165 -8.86 -10.81 -15.85
N THR A 166 -8.24 -10.36 -16.93
CA THR A 166 -6.81 -10.12 -17.05
C THR A 166 -6.60 -8.73 -17.65
N CYS A 167 -5.48 -8.10 -17.34
CA CYS A 167 -5.13 -6.81 -17.91
C CYS A 167 -3.63 -6.75 -18.21
N THR A 168 -3.26 -5.99 -19.23
CA THR A 168 -1.86 -5.64 -19.49
C THR A 168 -1.43 -4.49 -18.58
N GLU A 169 -0.12 -4.33 -18.39
CA GLU A 169 0.44 -3.16 -17.69
C GLU A 169 -0.01 -1.84 -18.34
N GLU A 170 -0.25 -1.81 -19.64
CA GLU A 170 -0.66 -0.59 -20.34
C GLU A 170 -2.09 -0.20 -20.01
N GLN A 171 -2.98 -1.20 -20.01
CA GLN A 171 -4.37 -1.02 -19.61
C GLN A 171 -4.45 -0.56 -18.15
N ALA A 172 -3.68 -1.21 -17.26
CA ALA A 172 -3.61 -0.82 -15.86
C ALA A 172 -3.13 0.62 -15.68
N LEU A 173 -2.06 1.03 -16.39
CA LEU A 173 -1.56 2.40 -16.34
C LEU A 173 -2.61 3.41 -16.79
N ARG A 174 -3.23 3.20 -17.96
CA ARG A 174 -4.25 4.11 -18.51
C ARG A 174 -5.43 4.31 -17.55
N VAL A 175 -5.90 3.24 -16.92
CA VAL A 175 -7.01 3.35 -15.96
C VAL A 175 -6.57 4.08 -14.69
N LEU A 176 -5.37 3.80 -14.17
CA LEU A 176 -4.82 4.56 -13.02
C LEU A 176 -4.62 6.04 -13.34
N GLU A 177 -4.25 6.39 -14.58
CA GLU A 177 -4.19 7.78 -15.06
C GLU A 177 -5.58 8.42 -15.07
N HIS A 178 -6.56 7.74 -15.68
CA HIS A 178 -7.94 8.21 -15.80
C HIS A 178 -8.60 8.49 -14.45
N LEU A 179 -8.31 7.67 -13.42
CA LEU A 179 -8.81 7.85 -12.05
C LEU A 179 -8.49 9.22 -11.42
N GLY A 180 -7.47 9.93 -11.91
CA GLY A 180 -6.97 11.12 -11.25
C GLY A 180 -6.42 10.83 -9.84
N GLN A 181 -5.98 11.87 -9.13
CA GLN A 181 -5.36 11.70 -7.81
C GLN A 181 -6.35 11.12 -6.80
N THR A 182 -7.55 11.70 -6.71
CA THR A 182 -8.59 11.28 -5.77
C THR A 182 -9.01 9.82 -5.99
N GLY A 183 -9.26 9.42 -7.24
CA GLY A 183 -9.62 8.04 -7.57
C GLY A 183 -8.51 7.05 -7.24
N ARG A 184 -7.24 7.43 -7.45
CA ARG A 184 -6.08 6.60 -7.06
C ARG A 184 -5.96 6.44 -5.55
N GLU A 185 -6.20 7.48 -4.76
CA GLU A 185 -6.20 7.37 -3.30
C GLU A 185 -7.36 6.48 -2.80
N LEU A 186 -8.55 6.58 -3.42
CA LEU A 186 -9.68 5.70 -3.12
C LEU A 186 -9.39 4.24 -3.49
N PHE A 187 -8.74 4.02 -4.64
CA PHE A 187 -8.27 2.70 -5.05
C PHE A 187 -7.32 2.10 -4.00
N LEU A 188 -6.32 2.87 -3.55
CA LEU A 188 -5.39 2.42 -2.52
C LEU A 188 -6.09 2.17 -1.18
N ALA A 189 -7.05 3.02 -0.78
CA ALA A 189 -7.81 2.85 0.45
C ALA A 189 -8.64 1.55 0.43
N GLY A 190 -9.35 1.29 -0.68
CA GLY A 190 -10.14 0.07 -0.82
C GLY A 190 -9.28 -1.19 -0.89
N LEU A 191 -8.11 -1.11 -1.54
CA LEU A 191 -7.11 -2.18 -1.51
C LEU A 191 -6.58 -2.40 -0.09
N PHE A 192 -6.28 -1.32 0.63
CA PHE A 192 -5.71 -1.38 1.97
C PHE A 192 -6.68 -2.02 2.98
N SER A 193 -7.96 -1.64 2.93
CA SER A 193 -9.02 -2.28 3.73
C SER A 193 -9.04 -3.79 3.51
N GLN A 194 -9.07 -4.25 2.26
CA GLN A 194 -9.17 -5.68 1.95
C GLN A 194 -7.91 -6.47 2.31
N ILE A 195 -6.72 -5.87 2.14
CA ILE A 195 -5.45 -6.53 2.51
C ILE A 195 -5.30 -6.61 4.04
N SER A 196 -5.82 -5.64 4.80
CA SER A 196 -5.71 -5.63 6.26
C SER A 196 -6.38 -6.82 6.96
N VAL A 197 -7.31 -7.49 6.28
CA VAL A 197 -7.93 -8.77 6.70
C VAL A 197 -6.89 -9.90 6.82
N PHE A 198 -5.82 -9.84 6.02
CA PHE A 198 -4.74 -10.82 6.04
C PHE A 198 -3.69 -10.54 7.13
N CYS A 199 -3.80 -9.42 7.86
CA CYS A 199 -2.96 -9.13 9.03
C CYS A 199 -3.50 -9.82 10.29
N SER A 200 -2.60 -10.33 11.13
CA SER A 200 -2.95 -10.68 12.51
C SER A 200 -3.38 -9.42 13.28
N ALA A 201 -4.21 -9.58 14.31
CA ALA A 201 -4.76 -8.45 15.06
C ALA A 201 -3.69 -7.54 15.69
N GLU A 202 -2.52 -8.10 16.04
CA GLU A 202 -1.40 -7.34 16.61
C GLU A 202 -0.59 -6.55 15.56
N LEU A 203 -0.56 -7.04 14.32
CA LEU A 203 0.18 -6.42 13.22
C LEU A 203 -0.72 -5.54 12.34
N ARG A 204 -2.02 -5.54 12.61
CA ARG A 204 -2.99 -4.79 11.83
C ARG A 204 -2.78 -3.28 12.05
N PRO A 205 -2.79 -2.46 10.98
CA PRO A 205 -2.68 -1.02 11.11
C PRO A 205 -3.83 -0.44 11.96
N CYS A 206 -3.49 0.33 12.97
CA CYS A 206 -4.43 1.20 13.69
C CYS A 206 -4.59 2.52 12.92
N LEU A 207 -5.23 2.44 11.75
CA LEU A 207 -5.40 3.57 10.83
C LEU A 207 -6.87 3.69 10.41
N MET A 208 -7.25 4.87 9.93
CA MET A 208 -8.57 5.13 9.34
C MET A 208 -8.42 5.94 8.06
N VAL A 209 -9.30 5.70 7.10
CA VAL A 209 -9.45 6.53 5.89
C VAL A 209 -10.70 7.38 6.03
N ARG A 210 -10.56 8.69 5.79
CA ARG A 210 -11.67 9.64 5.70
C ARG A 210 -11.76 10.18 4.29
N VAL A 211 -12.89 9.95 3.65
CA VAL A 211 -13.23 10.56 2.36
C VAL A 211 -14.01 11.83 2.65
N LEU A 212 -13.44 12.99 2.29
CA LEU A 212 -14.07 14.29 2.46
C LEU A 212 -14.95 14.59 1.24
N GLY A 213 -16.24 14.38 1.40
CA GLY A 213 -17.20 14.41 0.30
C GLY A 213 -18.64 14.61 0.74
N ARG A 214 -19.52 14.94 -0.21
CA ARG A 214 -20.96 15.10 0.00
C ARG A 214 -21.71 13.84 -0.43
N ASN A 215 -22.97 13.72 -0.03
CA ASN A 215 -23.84 12.58 -0.41
C ASN A 215 -23.95 12.37 -1.92
N GLN A 216 -23.87 13.42 -2.72
CA GLN A 216 -23.90 13.33 -4.18
C GLN A 216 -22.71 12.56 -4.77
N ASP A 217 -21.60 12.44 -4.03
CA ASP A 217 -20.40 11.74 -4.47
C ASP A 217 -20.46 10.22 -4.15
N LEU A 218 -21.47 9.80 -3.39
CA LEU A 218 -21.61 8.45 -2.84
C LEU A 218 -21.65 7.38 -3.94
N ASP A 219 -22.40 7.60 -5.01
CA ASP A 219 -22.56 6.62 -6.09
C ASP A 219 -21.26 6.43 -6.87
N ALA A 220 -20.51 7.51 -7.12
CA ALA A 220 -19.23 7.43 -7.81
C ALA A 220 -18.17 6.72 -6.95
N ILE A 221 -18.10 7.03 -5.65
CA ILE A 221 -17.24 6.32 -4.70
C ILE A 221 -17.62 4.85 -4.64
N ARG A 222 -18.92 4.55 -4.55
CA ARG A 222 -19.44 3.18 -4.47
C ARG A 222 -19.14 2.38 -5.72
N THR A 223 -19.18 3.00 -6.89
CA THR A 223 -18.83 2.38 -8.17
C THR A 223 -17.35 2.01 -8.22
N LEU A 224 -16.46 2.96 -7.89
CA LEU A 224 -15.01 2.72 -7.85
C LEU A 224 -14.65 1.63 -6.84
N LEU A 225 -15.12 1.75 -5.60
CA LEU A 225 -14.86 0.75 -4.56
C LEU A 225 -15.51 -0.59 -4.90
N GLY A 226 -16.65 -0.59 -5.58
CA GLY A 226 -17.34 -1.79 -6.08
C GLY A 226 -16.54 -2.55 -7.12
N ALA A 227 -15.85 -1.84 -8.02
CA ALA A 227 -14.98 -2.45 -9.02
C ALA A 227 -13.86 -3.29 -8.38
N ILE A 228 -13.35 -2.83 -7.24
CA ILE A 228 -12.24 -3.47 -6.52
C ILE A 228 -12.67 -4.34 -5.34
N ASN A 229 -13.97 -4.50 -5.09
CA ASN A 229 -14.47 -5.26 -3.95
C ASN A 229 -14.51 -6.77 -4.24
N PHE A 230 -13.79 -7.54 -3.42
CA PHE A 230 -13.77 -9.00 -3.37
C PHE A 230 -14.35 -9.55 -2.05
N SER A 231 -14.81 -8.68 -1.14
CA SER A 231 -15.23 -9.08 0.21
C SER A 231 -16.67 -9.61 0.31
N CYS A 232 -17.53 -9.33 -0.68
CA CYS A 232 -18.96 -9.72 -0.68
C CYS A 232 -19.26 -10.66 -1.85
N ARG A 233 -20.00 -11.77 -1.64
CA ARG A 233 -20.45 -12.64 -2.75
C ARG A 233 -21.17 -11.80 -3.81
N ILE A 234 -20.98 -12.11 -5.10
CA ILE A 234 -21.72 -11.46 -6.19
C ILE A 234 -23.22 -11.72 -5.94
N THR A 235 -23.96 -10.66 -5.61
CA THR A 235 -25.41 -10.71 -5.44
C THR A 235 -26.09 -10.17 -6.70
N GLY A 236 -27.43 -10.24 -6.75
CA GLY A 236 -28.21 -9.54 -7.78
C GLY A 236 -27.98 -8.02 -7.81
N GLU A 237 -27.44 -7.44 -6.73
CA GLU A 237 -27.05 -6.01 -6.62
C GLU A 237 -25.57 -5.75 -7.00
N GLY A 238 -24.85 -6.77 -7.49
CA GLY A 238 -23.46 -6.66 -7.92
C GLY A 238 -22.43 -6.81 -6.79
N THR A 239 -21.28 -6.17 -6.95
CA THR A 239 -20.11 -6.22 -6.04
C THR A 239 -19.93 -4.95 -5.22
N ALA A 240 -20.89 -4.03 -5.23
CA ALA A 240 -20.77 -2.77 -4.52
C ALA A 240 -20.54 -2.99 -3.00
N PRO A 241 -19.64 -2.24 -2.36
CA PRO A 241 -19.48 -2.34 -0.90
C PRO A 241 -20.77 -1.89 -0.20
N PRO A 242 -21.12 -2.52 0.94
CA PRO A 242 -22.23 -2.05 1.76
C PRO A 242 -21.95 -0.63 2.28
N ILE A 243 -23.00 0.19 2.29
CA ILE A 243 -22.99 1.50 2.95
C ILE A 243 -23.58 1.30 4.34
N ILE A 244 -22.83 1.68 5.37
CA ILE A 244 -23.23 1.54 6.77
C ILE A 244 -23.42 2.95 7.33
N GLU A 245 -24.65 3.28 7.73
CA GLU A 245 -24.88 4.53 8.46
C GLU A 245 -24.32 4.41 9.87
N ALA A 246 -23.39 5.30 10.21
CA ALA A 246 -22.77 5.33 11.52
C ALA A 246 -23.76 5.88 12.58
N SER A 247 -24.48 4.98 13.24
CA SER A 247 -25.24 5.17 14.49
C SER A 247 -24.38 4.87 15.73
N GLU A 248 -24.82 5.28 16.93
CA GLU A 248 -24.08 5.06 18.19
C GLU A 248 -23.73 3.59 18.49
N ASN A 249 -24.43 2.65 17.85
CA ASN A 249 -24.24 1.20 18.03
C ASN A 249 -23.74 0.47 16.76
N SER A 250 -23.51 1.16 15.66
CA SER A 250 -22.99 0.54 14.44
C SER A 250 -21.47 0.51 14.49
N TRP A 251 -20.95 -0.45 15.26
CA TRP A 251 -19.60 -0.93 15.04
C TRP A 251 -19.53 -1.53 13.63
N PRO A 252 -18.34 -1.54 13.00
CA PRO A 252 -18.15 -2.42 11.85
C PRO A 252 -18.70 -3.79 12.27
N PRO A 253 -19.70 -4.37 11.57
CA PRO A 253 -19.96 -5.78 11.79
C PRO A 253 -18.59 -6.45 11.66
N GLU A 254 -18.26 -7.38 12.56
CA GLU A 254 -16.93 -8.02 12.69
C GLU A 254 -16.45 -8.70 11.37
N TYR A 255 -17.18 -8.55 10.26
CA TYR A 255 -17.30 -9.47 9.15
C TYR A 255 -17.49 -8.76 7.78
N SER A 256 -17.08 -7.50 7.59
CA SER A 256 -17.10 -6.85 6.26
C SER A 256 -15.69 -6.43 5.82
N GLY A 257 -15.11 -7.10 4.82
CA GLY A 257 -13.74 -6.82 4.35
C GLY A 257 -13.58 -5.42 3.73
N LEU A 258 -14.59 -4.93 3.02
CA LEU A 258 -14.66 -3.55 2.49
C LEU A 258 -16.08 -3.01 2.72
N ALA A 259 -16.20 -1.92 3.48
CA ALA A 259 -17.46 -1.22 3.73
C ALA A 259 -17.23 0.29 3.74
N LEU A 260 -18.24 1.06 3.33
CA LEU A 260 -18.23 2.51 3.38
C LEU A 260 -19.12 3.00 4.53
N TYR A 261 -18.51 3.62 5.54
CA TYR A 261 -19.23 4.17 6.68
C TYR A 261 -19.65 5.60 6.39
N HIS A 262 -20.94 5.89 6.48
CA HIS A 262 -21.47 7.22 6.22
C HIS A 262 -21.80 7.92 7.55
N LEU A 263 -21.07 9.00 7.85
CA LEU A 263 -21.34 9.87 9.00
C LEU A 263 -22.24 11.04 8.57
N ALA A 264 -23.56 10.87 8.73
CA ALA A 264 -24.51 11.96 8.52
C ALA A 264 -24.58 12.90 9.75
N GLY A 265 -24.36 14.20 9.54
CA GLY A 265 -24.59 15.26 10.54
C GLY A 265 -23.44 15.53 11.54
N LYS A 266 -23.71 16.31 12.60
CA LYS A 266 -22.74 16.69 13.67
C LYS A 266 -22.52 15.58 14.71
N ARG A 267 -22.37 14.31 14.29
CA ARG A 267 -22.12 13.20 15.22
C ARG A 267 -20.64 13.15 15.62
N LYS A 268 -20.35 12.72 16.86
CA LYS A 268 -19.00 12.36 17.28
C LYS A 268 -18.55 11.14 16.48
N ASP A 269 -17.37 11.21 15.88
CA ASP A 269 -16.79 10.07 15.16
C ASP A 269 -16.29 9.02 16.17
N LEU A 270 -17.04 7.93 16.28
CA LEU A 270 -16.73 6.79 17.14
C LEU A 270 -15.43 6.10 16.73
N PHE A 271 -15.16 5.99 15.42
CA PHE A 271 -13.93 5.36 14.92
C PHE A 271 -12.71 6.16 15.33
N LEU A 272 -12.78 7.49 15.21
CA LEU A 272 -11.69 8.35 15.65
C LEU A 272 -11.48 8.27 17.16
N SER A 273 -12.56 8.25 17.94
CA SER A 273 -12.51 8.17 19.40
C SER A 273 -11.85 6.87 19.87
N GLU A 274 -12.20 5.74 19.24
CA GLU A 274 -11.62 4.44 19.56
C GLU A 274 -10.14 4.36 19.18
N LEU A 275 -9.76 4.92 18.03
CA LEU A 275 -8.35 5.03 17.64
C LEU A 275 -7.57 5.90 18.62
N GLU A 276 -8.11 7.05 19.04
CA GLU A 276 -7.48 7.91 20.03
C GLU A 276 -7.26 7.18 21.36
N TYR A 277 -8.24 6.42 21.83
CA TYR A 277 -8.12 5.57 23.01
C TYR A 277 -7.01 4.52 22.84
N HIS A 278 -6.99 3.79 21.72
CA HIS A 278 -5.94 2.79 21.46
C HIS A 278 -4.55 3.40 21.33
N GLN A 279 -4.42 4.60 20.73
CA GLN A 279 -3.15 5.32 20.65
C GLN A 279 -2.64 5.73 22.04
N GLN A 280 -3.53 6.07 22.98
CA GLN A 280 -3.15 6.34 24.38
C GLN A 280 -2.69 5.09 25.13
N ILE A 281 -3.18 3.90 24.78
CA ILE A 281 -2.72 2.64 25.39
C ILE A 281 -1.37 2.20 24.81
N LEU A 282 -1.16 2.43 23.51
CA LEU A 282 0.10 2.11 22.83
C LEU A 282 1.31 2.88 23.40
N THR A 283 1.11 4.06 23.97
CA THR A 283 2.19 4.79 24.65
C THR A 283 2.64 4.13 25.96
N HIS A 284 1.83 3.23 26.52
CA HIS A 284 2.07 2.58 27.82
C HIS A 284 2.24 1.05 27.72
N SER A 285 2.09 0.46 26.54
CA SER A 285 2.21 -0.98 26.32
C SER A 285 2.83 -1.29 24.97
N GLU A 286 3.68 -2.33 24.91
CA GLU A 286 4.41 -2.68 23.70
C GLU A 286 3.51 -3.22 22.57
N THR A 287 2.32 -3.73 22.91
CA THR A 287 1.37 -4.26 21.92
C THR A 287 -0.08 -4.04 22.36
N VAL A 288 -0.83 -3.31 21.54
CA VAL A 288 -2.29 -3.19 21.65
C VAL A 288 -2.88 -3.69 20.34
N PRO A 289 -3.76 -4.71 20.35
CA PRO A 289 -4.46 -5.15 19.15
C PRO A 289 -5.24 -3.99 18.51
N CYS A 290 -5.26 -3.93 17.18
CA CYS A 290 -6.08 -2.94 16.48
C CYS A 290 -7.57 -3.16 16.82
N PRO A 291 -8.33 -2.10 17.14
CA PRO A 291 -9.74 -2.22 17.50
C PRO A 291 -10.62 -2.68 16.34
N PHE A 292 -10.13 -2.55 15.10
CA PHE A 292 -10.91 -2.82 13.91
C PHE A 292 -10.47 -4.09 13.19
N PRO A 293 -11.41 -4.86 12.60
CA PRO A 293 -11.09 -6.02 11.78
C PRO A 293 -10.45 -5.62 10.44
N VAL A 294 -10.75 -4.42 9.94
CA VAL A 294 -10.19 -3.83 8.72
C VAL A 294 -9.99 -2.33 8.91
N VAL A 295 -9.22 -1.70 8.01
CA VAL A 295 -9.09 -0.23 7.98
C VAL A 295 -10.44 0.40 7.60
N PRO A 296 -11.11 1.16 8.49
CA PRO A 296 -12.41 1.77 8.18
C PRO A 296 -12.27 2.87 7.14
N ILE A 297 -13.19 2.90 6.17
CA ILE A 297 -13.34 3.97 5.17
C ILE A 297 -14.60 4.75 5.50
N VAL A 298 -14.44 6.01 5.88
CA VAL A 298 -15.51 6.85 6.41
C VAL A 298 -15.77 8.03 5.46
N LEU A 299 -16.99 8.15 4.94
CA LEU A 299 -17.46 9.33 4.23
C LEU A 299 -17.92 10.37 5.26
N THR A 300 -17.33 11.56 5.19
CA THR A 300 -17.60 12.66 6.11
C THR A 300 -17.32 14.01 5.44
N GLU A 301 -17.83 15.11 6.00
CA GLU A 301 -17.50 16.47 5.54
C GLU A 301 -16.32 17.09 6.33
N TYR A 302 -15.81 16.39 7.35
CA TYR A 302 -14.84 16.95 8.31
C TYR A 302 -13.47 16.26 8.24
N CYS A 303 -12.42 17.07 8.08
CA CYS A 303 -11.03 16.59 8.15
C CYS A 303 -10.61 16.27 9.59
N ALA A 304 -9.64 15.37 9.75
CA ALA A 304 -8.96 15.13 11.02
C ALA A 304 -7.44 15.19 10.84
N LEU A 305 -6.79 16.11 11.56
CA LEU A 305 -5.34 16.30 11.52
C LEU A 305 -4.67 15.35 12.53
N ARG A 306 -4.62 14.05 12.18
CA ARG A 306 -3.98 12.99 12.98
C ARG A 306 -3.07 12.15 12.09
N GLY A 307 -1.90 11.78 12.59
CA GLY A 307 -0.91 10.99 11.82
C GLY A 307 -1.31 9.54 11.49
N TYR A 308 -2.46 9.09 12.00
CA TYR A 308 -3.05 7.78 11.72
C TYR A 308 -4.36 7.88 10.91
N VAL A 309 -4.69 9.08 10.39
CA VAL A 309 -5.86 9.30 9.54
C VAL A 309 -5.43 9.70 8.13
N TRP A 310 -5.91 8.96 7.13
CA TRP A 310 -5.77 9.29 5.71
C TRP A 310 -6.96 10.14 5.26
N ASN A 311 -6.78 11.45 5.14
CA ASN A 311 -7.81 12.31 4.56
C ASN A 311 -7.68 12.29 3.03
N ILE A 312 -8.74 11.88 2.34
CA ILE A 312 -8.86 11.89 0.88
C ILE A 312 -9.88 12.99 0.54
N GLU A 313 -9.40 14.09 -0.03
CA GLU A 313 -10.25 15.21 -0.43
C GLU A 313 -10.83 14.98 -1.82
N LEU A 314 -12.15 15.00 -1.97
CA LEU A 314 -12.79 14.95 -3.28
C LEU A 314 -12.67 16.31 -3.98
N ARG A 315 -11.52 16.56 -4.61
CA ARG A 315 -11.28 17.75 -5.43
C ARG A 315 -11.88 17.56 -6.83
N GLY A 316 -13.19 17.77 -6.94
CA GLY A 316 -13.94 17.64 -8.20
C GLY A 316 -14.68 16.31 -8.34
N GLN A 317 -15.38 16.14 -9.46
CA GLN A 317 -16.11 14.91 -9.76
C GLN A 317 -15.13 13.77 -10.06
N LEU A 318 -15.41 12.60 -9.49
CA LEU A 318 -14.73 11.37 -9.87
C LEU A 318 -15.08 11.03 -11.33
N PRO A 319 -14.12 10.48 -12.09
CA PRO A 319 -14.39 10.06 -13.45
C PRO A 319 -15.43 8.93 -13.49
N GLU A 320 -16.31 8.96 -14.50
CA GLU A 320 -17.20 7.85 -14.79
C GLU A 320 -16.40 6.70 -15.41
N LEU A 321 -16.37 5.56 -14.72
CA LEU A 321 -15.66 4.37 -15.20
C LEU A 321 -16.56 3.53 -16.10
N SER A 322 -16.13 3.31 -17.34
CA SER A 322 -16.77 2.33 -18.22
C SER A 322 -16.68 0.91 -17.64
N CYS A 323 -17.55 0.00 -18.07
CA CYS A 323 -17.50 -1.41 -17.62
C CYS A 323 -16.12 -2.04 -17.87
N ALA A 324 -15.47 -1.72 -18.98
CA ALA A 324 -14.14 -2.21 -19.31
C ALA A 324 -13.07 -1.71 -18.32
N GLU A 325 -13.15 -0.45 -17.88
CA GLU A 325 -12.22 0.11 -16.90
C GLU A 325 -12.45 -0.45 -15.50
N GLN A 326 -13.72 -0.69 -15.13
CA GLN A 326 -14.06 -1.41 -13.90
C GLN A 326 -13.48 -2.83 -13.91
N ASP A 327 -13.59 -3.53 -15.04
CA ASP A 327 -13.02 -4.87 -15.23
C ASP A 327 -11.49 -4.88 -15.12
N ILE A 328 -10.82 -3.84 -15.64
CA ILE A 328 -9.36 -3.65 -15.50
C ILE A 328 -9.00 -3.41 -14.03
N LEU A 329 -9.70 -2.53 -13.31
CA LEU A 329 -9.45 -2.30 -11.87
C LEU A 329 -9.67 -3.57 -11.04
N ARG A 330 -10.68 -4.35 -11.41
CA ARG A 330 -10.94 -5.66 -10.80
C ARG A 330 -9.80 -6.64 -11.07
N ALA A 331 -9.28 -6.69 -12.30
CA ALA A 331 -8.12 -7.51 -12.67
C ALA A 331 -6.83 -7.10 -11.94
N VAL A 332 -6.58 -5.80 -11.80
CA VAL A 332 -5.46 -5.25 -11.02
C VAL A 332 -5.56 -5.70 -9.56
N SER A 333 -6.75 -5.52 -8.96
CA SER A 333 -7.00 -5.90 -7.56
C SER A 333 -6.86 -7.41 -7.36
N LYS A 334 -7.39 -8.23 -8.27
CA LYS A 334 -7.20 -9.68 -8.29
C LYS A 334 -5.71 -10.05 -8.28
N THR A 335 -4.91 -9.42 -9.14
CA THR A 335 -3.46 -9.71 -9.25
C THR A 335 -2.75 -9.48 -7.92
N ILE A 336 -3.18 -8.49 -7.15
CA ILE A 336 -2.65 -8.20 -5.82
C ILE A 336 -3.19 -9.20 -4.78
N LEU A 337 -4.50 -9.42 -4.74
CA LEU A 337 -5.17 -10.23 -3.72
C LEU A 337 -4.84 -11.73 -3.83
N THR A 338 -4.61 -12.24 -5.04
CA THR A 338 -4.10 -13.61 -5.25
C THR A 338 -2.71 -13.83 -4.66
N LYS A 339 -1.97 -12.75 -4.37
CA LYS A 339 -0.66 -12.76 -3.71
C LYS A 339 -0.68 -12.01 -2.37
N ALA A 340 -1.86 -11.90 -1.72
CA ALA A 340 -2.06 -11.04 -0.55
C ALA A 340 -1.06 -11.28 0.58
N GLU A 341 -0.73 -12.54 0.89
CA GLU A 341 0.25 -12.86 1.96
C GLU A 341 1.65 -12.33 1.65
N GLN A 342 2.15 -12.58 0.44
CA GLN A 342 3.48 -12.11 0.03
C GLN A 342 3.50 -10.58 -0.08
N PHE A 343 2.44 -10.00 -0.64
CA PHE A 343 2.26 -8.57 -0.73
C PHE A 343 2.32 -7.94 0.67
N LEU A 344 1.55 -8.47 1.62
CA LEU A 344 1.47 -7.96 2.97
C LEU A 344 2.80 -8.12 3.72
N THR A 345 3.47 -9.27 3.56
CA THR A 345 4.79 -9.51 4.16
C THR A 345 5.77 -8.42 3.73
N ASN A 346 5.80 -8.09 2.44
CA ASN A 346 6.67 -7.06 1.92
C ASN A 346 6.27 -5.65 2.40
N VAL A 347 4.96 -5.37 2.52
CA VAL A 347 4.46 -4.10 3.10
C VAL A 347 4.92 -3.96 4.55
N LEU A 348 4.70 -4.98 5.39
CA LEU A 348 5.09 -4.97 6.81
C LEU A 348 6.59 -4.78 6.98
N GLN A 349 7.41 -5.44 6.16
CA GLN A 349 8.86 -5.24 6.15
C GLN A 349 9.24 -3.80 5.79
N ALA A 350 8.63 -3.23 4.75
CA ALA A 350 8.89 -1.85 4.35
C ALA A 350 8.46 -0.83 5.42
N VAL A 351 7.31 -1.04 6.07
CA VAL A 351 6.85 -0.21 7.18
C VAL A 351 7.80 -0.33 8.38
N SER A 352 8.21 -1.54 8.75
CA SER A 352 9.16 -1.78 9.85
C SER A 352 10.50 -1.08 9.60
N TYR A 353 11.01 -1.15 8.37
CA TYR A 353 12.21 -0.42 7.96
C TYR A 353 12.02 1.09 8.08
N ALA A 354 10.91 1.63 7.56
CA ALA A 354 10.61 3.07 7.61
C ALA A 354 10.43 3.60 9.04
N VAL A 355 9.92 2.78 9.97
CA VAL A 355 9.78 3.16 11.39
C VAL A 355 11.14 3.23 12.10
N ARG A 356 12.11 2.40 11.69
CA ARG A 356 13.46 2.34 12.29
C ARG A 356 14.46 3.29 11.65
N ALA A 357 14.09 3.95 10.55
CA ALA A 357 14.96 4.90 9.86
C ALA A 357 15.21 6.15 10.73
N PRO A 358 16.41 6.75 10.69
CA PRO A 358 16.72 7.98 11.44
C PRO A 358 15.74 9.14 11.18
N GLU A 359 15.20 9.21 9.97
CA GLU A 359 14.23 10.20 9.51
C GLU A 359 12.77 9.85 9.82
N ALA A 360 12.49 8.75 10.55
CA ALA A 360 11.14 8.31 10.87
C ALA A 360 10.30 9.42 11.52
N TYR A 361 10.89 10.28 12.35
CA TYR A 361 10.20 11.41 12.99
C TYR A 361 9.55 12.41 12.01
N ARG A 362 9.94 12.41 10.74
CA ARG A 362 9.37 13.27 9.69
C ARG A 362 8.15 12.68 9.02
N THR A 363 7.87 11.40 9.23
CA THR A 363 6.79 10.68 8.55
C THR A 363 5.73 10.23 9.53
N THR A 364 4.47 10.31 9.11
CA THR A 364 3.34 9.81 9.90
C THR A 364 3.16 8.30 9.69
N ALA A 365 2.40 7.63 10.56
CA ALA A 365 2.08 6.22 10.39
C ALA A 365 1.38 5.97 9.04
N ILE A 366 0.45 6.86 8.66
CA ILE A 366 -0.26 6.73 7.39
C ILE A 366 0.66 6.90 6.18
N THR A 367 1.62 7.83 6.23
CA THR A 367 2.60 8.04 5.15
C THR A 367 3.40 6.77 4.89
N ARG A 368 3.89 6.12 5.94
CA ARG A 368 4.71 4.89 5.82
C ARG A 368 3.92 3.74 5.22
N TRP A 369 2.69 3.52 5.69
CA TRP A 369 1.81 2.48 5.17
C TRP A 369 1.43 2.73 3.71
N ARG A 370 1.01 3.96 3.38
CA ARG A 370 0.67 4.35 2.00
C ARG A 370 1.85 4.11 1.05
N GLN A 371 3.05 4.60 1.40
CA GLN A 371 4.25 4.43 0.56
C GLN A 371 4.63 2.96 0.39
N ALA A 372 4.56 2.16 1.46
CA ALA A 372 4.82 0.73 1.40
C ALA A 372 3.84 0.00 0.47
N ILE A 373 2.54 0.33 0.55
CA ILE A 373 1.50 -0.25 -0.32
C ILE A 373 1.74 0.14 -1.77
N VAL A 374 1.95 1.43 -2.07
CA VAL A 374 2.23 1.92 -3.43
C VAL A 374 3.42 1.18 -4.05
N LEU A 375 4.51 1.03 -3.28
CA LEU A 375 5.70 0.33 -3.75
C LEU A 375 5.41 -1.15 -4.08
N GLN A 376 4.59 -1.83 -3.29
CA GLN A 376 4.18 -3.20 -3.59
C GLN A 376 3.17 -3.29 -4.73
N VAL A 377 2.27 -2.31 -4.90
CA VAL A 377 1.37 -2.22 -6.06
C VAL A 377 2.19 -2.14 -7.34
N ILE A 378 3.20 -1.25 -7.40
CA ILE A 378 4.08 -1.10 -8.56
C ILE A 378 4.77 -2.43 -8.87
N ARG A 379 5.38 -3.08 -7.87
CA ARG A 379 6.08 -4.36 -8.06
C ARG A 379 5.17 -5.51 -8.51
N THR A 380 3.92 -5.51 -8.03
CA THR A 380 2.99 -6.62 -8.27
C THR A 380 2.25 -6.49 -9.61
N VAL A 381 1.88 -5.27 -9.98
CA VAL A 381 1.07 -4.96 -11.17
C VAL A 381 1.93 -4.58 -12.36
N PHE A 382 3.13 -4.03 -12.14
CA PHE A 382 4.06 -3.59 -13.18
C PHE A 382 5.44 -4.28 -13.08
N PRO A 383 5.49 -5.63 -13.12
CA PRO A 383 6.71 -6.40 -12.91
C PRO A 383 7.79 -6.17 -13.97
N SER A 384 7.46 -5.69 -15.17
CA SER A 384 8.45 -5.43 -16.23
C SER A 384 9.46 -4.33 -15.88
N GLY A 385 9.11 -3.45 -14.93
CA GLY A 385 9.91 -2.28 -14.57
C GLY A 385 9.79 -1.10 -15.55
N VAL A 386 9.38 -1.33 -16.80
CA VAL A 386 9.36 -0.33 -17.88
C VAL A 386 8.54 0.90 -17.50
N ARG A 387 7.42 0.69 -16.80
CA ARG A 387 6.47 1.75 -16.39
C ARG A 387 6.57 2.12 -14.92
N SER A 388 7.52 1.56 -14.18
CA SER A 388 7.60 1.75 -12.72
C SER A 388 7.75 3.22 -12.33
N GLU A 389 8.52 4.00 -13.11
CA GLU A 389 8.71 5.43 -12.83
C GLU A 389 7.43 6.23 -13.08
N GLN A 390 6.78 5.98 -14.22
CA GLN A 390 5.52 6.63 -14.59
C GLN A 390 4.45 6.39 -13.53
N VAL A 391 4.28 5.12 -13.11
CA VAL A 391 3.30 4.76 -12.07
C VAL A 391 3.69 5.37 -10.72
N ARG A 392 4.98 5.38 -10.35
CA ARG A 392 5.45 6.03 -9.12
C ARG A 392 5.06 7.51 -9.09
N GLN A 393 5.23 8.22 -10.19
CA GLN A 393 4.86 9.63 -10.31
C GLN A 393 3.34 9.86 -10.15
N LEU A 394 2.49 8.91 -10.58
CA LEU A 394 1.03 9.01 -10.39
C LEU A 394 0.60 9.00 -8.92
N PHE A 395 1.35 8.31 -8.07
CA PHE A 395 1.10 8.19 -6.63
C PHE A 395 1.90 9.17 -5.78
N CYS A 396 2.73 10.04 -6.37
CA CYS A 396 3.33 11.13 -5.63
C CYS A 396 2.25 12.17 -5.27
N SER A 397 2.17 12.54 -4.00
CA SER A 397 1.44 13.74 -3.57
C SER A 397 2.05 14.99 -4.18
N ASP A 398 1.31 16.10 -4.23
CA ASP A 398 1.85 17.36 -4.77
C ASP A 398 3.06 17.84 -3.96
N ALA A 399 3.04 17.67 -2.63
CA ALA A 399 4.20 17.95 -1.78
C ALA A 399 5.40 17.05 -2.11
N GLU A 400 5.19 15.75 -2.33
CA GLU A 400 6.25 14.83 -2.76
C GLU A 400 6.77 15.20 -4.16
N LYS A 401 5.89 15.59 -5.10
CA LYS A 401 6.29 16.08 -6.43
C LYS A 401 7.15 17.34 -6.32
N THR A 402 6.75 18.30 -5.49
CA THR A 402 7.52 19.51 -5.24
C THR A 402 8.87 19.17 -4.58
N GLU A 403 8.91 18.28 -3.60
CA GLU A 403 10.16 17.88 -2.94
C GLU A 403 11.10 17.13 -3.89
N ILE A 404 10.57 16.25 -4.73
CA ILE A 404 11.32 15.57 -5.79
C ILE A 404 11.87 16.60 -6.78
N GLN A 405 11.03 17.52 -7.25
CA GLN A 405 11.43 18.58 -8.17
C GLN A 405 12.50 19.48 -7.56
N MET A 406 12.34 19.89 -6.30
CA MET A 406 13.32 20.70 -5.57
C MET A 406 14.62 19.94 -5.32
N SER A 407 14.57 18.63 -5.04
CA SER A 407 15.77 17.80 -4.89
C SER A 407 16.50 17.59 -6.21
N GLN A 408 15.77 17.35 -7.30
CA GLN A 408 16.33 17.26 -8.64
C GLN A 408 16.98 18.58 -9.04
N GLN A 409 16.30 19.71 -8.80
CA GLN A 409 16.83 21.04 -9.02
C GLN A 409 18.11 21.29 -8.20
N ARG A 410 18.11 20.95 -6.90
CA ARG A 410 19.31 21.03 -6.04
C ARG A 410 20.46 20.16 -6.56
N ALA A 411 20.18 18.95 -7.02
CA ALA A 411 21.18 18.05 -7.59
C ALA A 411 21.75 18.59 -8.92
N GLN A 412 20.90 19.18 -9.77
CA GLN A 412 21.31 19.83 -11.02
C GLN A 412 22.18 21.06 -10.74
N ILE A 413 21.81 21.91 -9.78
CA ILE A 413 22.64 23.04 -9.34
C ILE A 413 23.99 22.54 -8.82
N LYS A 414 24.00 21.51 -7.96
CA LYS A 414 25.25 20.91 -7.46
C LYS A 414 26.13 20.40 -8.59
N ARG A 415 25.57 19.70 -9.58
CA ARG A 415 26.30 19.19 -10.76
C ARG A 415 26.83 20.33 -11.61
N ALA A 416 26.08 21.41 -11.79
CA ALA A 416 26.51 22.60 -12.51
C ALA A 416 27.72 23.27 -11.81
N LEU A 417 27.65 23.42 -10.48
CA LEU A 417 28.75 23.97 -9.69
C LEU A 417 30.01 23.10 -9.79
N GLN A 418 29.88 21.77 -9.70
CA GLN A 418 31.00 20.85 -9.89
C GLN A 418 31.63 20.98 -11.29
N LYS A 419 30.82 21.23 -12.33
CA LYS A 419 31.32 21.39 -13.69
C LYS A 419 32.08 22.69 -13.90
N LEU A 420 31.75 23.75 -13.17
CA LEU A 420 32.55 24.99 -13.18
C LEU A 420 33.96 24.78 -12.62
N ASP A 421 34.12 23.79 -11.74
CA ASP A 421 35.40 23.43 -11.14
C ASP A 421 36.16 22.36 -11.93
N ASP A 422 35.56 21.83 -13.01
CA ASP A 422 36.10 20.75 -13.84
C ASP A 422 36.74 21.32 -15.13
N PRO A 423 38.09 21.35 -15.23
CA PRO A 423 38.81 21.73 -16.45
C PRO A 423 38.28 21.12 -17.75
N THR A 424 37.88 19.85 -17.68
CA THR A 424 37.50 19.07 -18.86
C THR A 424 36.12 19.50 -19.39
N ALA A 425 35.28 20.11 -18.54
CA ALA A 425 33.95 20.60 -18.89
C ALA A 425 33.98 21.76 -19.89
N TYR A 426 35.09 22.49 -19.97
CA TYR A 426 35.28 23.60 -20.90
C TYR A 426 35.72 23.12 -22.31
N GLY A 427 36.39 21.98 -22.40
CA GLY A 427 36.94 21.43 -23.64
C GLY A 427 38.13 22.24 -24.21
N LYS A 428 38.71 21.76 -25.32
CA LYS A 428 39.99 22.25 -25.89
C LYS A 428 40.08 23.75 -26.24
N ALA A 429 38.95 24.46 -26.35
CA ALA A 429 38.91 25.88 -26.68
C ALA A 429 37.99 26.71 -25.75
N GLY A 430 37.54 26.13 -24.63
CA GLY A 430 36.50 26.73 -23.80
C GLY A 430 36.94 27.94 -22.99
N ILE A 431 38.24 28.06 -22.70
CA ILE A 431 38.82 29.19 -21.96
C ILE A 431 39.94 29.81 -22.78
N VAL A 432 39.90 31.14 -22.93
CA VAL A 432 40.93 31.92 -23.65
C VAL A 432 41.62 32.91 -22.72
N MET A 433 42.75 33.48 -23.16
CA MET A 433 43.44 34.54 -22.41
C MET A 433 42.69 35.87 -22.50
N CYS A 434 42.80 36.71 -21.47
CA CYS A 434 42.22 38.07 -21.49
C CYS A 434 42.70 38.85 -22.73
N PRO A 435 41.81 39.30 -23.61
CA PRO A 435 42.19 40.10 -24.77
C PRO A 435 42.56 41.53 -24.37
N ASN A 436 43.29 42.22 -25.26
CA ASN A 436 43.75 43.58 -25.01
C ASN A 436 42.66 44.64 -25.25
N LYS A 437 41.59 44.31 -25.98
CA LYS A 437 40.47 45.20 -26.31
C LYS A 437 39.14 44.62 -25.85
N ARG A 438 38.17 45.51 -25.59
CA ARG A 438 36.80 45.14 -25.21
C ARG A 438 36.08 44.39 -26.34
N GLU A 439 36.22 44.84 -27.57
CA GLU A 439 35.53 44.28 -28.74
C GLU A 439 35.95 42.82 -28.95
N ASP A 440 37.26 42.57 -28.91
CA ASP A 440 37.87 41.24 -28.97
C ASP A 440 37.37 40.32 -27.82
N ALA A 441 37.09 40.86 -26.63
CA ALA A 441 36.52 40.10 -25.51
C ALA A 441 35.09 39.63 -25.78
N ILE A 442 34.30 40.45 -26.47
CA ILE A 442 32.92 40.10 -26.82
C ILE A 442 32.93 39.05 -27.93
N GLU A 443 33.71 39.28 -28.98
CA GLU A 443 33.86 38.37 -30.12
C GLU A 443 34.40 37.00 -29.70
N GLN A 444 35.42 36.95 -28.84
CA GLN A 444 35.94 35.70 -28.32
C GLN A 444 34.91 34.94 -27.48
N LEU A 445 34.08 35.64 -26.71
CA LEU A 445 32.97 35.03 -25.96
C LEU A 445 31.79 34.63 -26.84
N GLU A 446 31.81 34.86 -28.15
CA GLU A 446 30.84 34.24 -29.08
C GLU A 446 31.18 32.77 -29.35
N THR A 447 32.44 32.37 -29.20
CA THR A 447 32.91 31.01 -29.49
C THR A 447 33.45 30.29 -28.24
N ALA A 448 34.19 30.99 -27.38
CA ALA A 448 34.66 30.49 -26.09
C ALA A 448 33.56 30.60 -25.01
N PHE A 449 33.76 29.90 -23.88
CA PHE A 449 32.88 30.01 -22.71
C PHE A 449 33.31 31.15 -21.80
N ALA A 450 34.61 31.28 -21.53
CA ALA A 450 35.16 32.31 -20.66
C ALA A 450 36.54 32.80 -21.14
N PHE A 451 36.98 33.94 -20.60
CA PHE A 451 38.38 34.33 -20.64
C PHE A 451 38.97 34.44 -19.22
N TYR A 452 40.25 34.09 -19.09
CA TYR A 452 40.99 34.19 -17.84
C TYR A 452 41.39 35.65 -17.56
N TYR A 453 41.19 36.12 -16.32
CA TYR A 453 41.54 37.47 -15.89
C TYR A 453 42.22 37.47 -14.51
N GLN A 454 43.43 38.02 -14.43
CA GLN A 454 44.16 38.26 -13.19
C GLN A 454 44.30 39.78 -12.96
N PRO A 455 43.67 40.37 -11.92
CA PRO A 455 43.88 41.77 -11.60
C PRO A 455 45.30 42.04 -11.09
N SER A 456 45.82 43.24 -11.37
CA SER A 456 47.15 43.65 -10.91
C SER A 456 47.16 43.87 -9.38
N PRO A 457 48.15 43.34 -8.64
CA PRO A 457 48.18 43.33 -7.18
C PRO A 457 48.16 44.72 -6.53
N ASN A 458 48.50 45.79 -7.27
CA ASN A 458 48.69 47.13 -6.71
C ASN A 458 47.44 48.02 -6.69
N LYS A 459 46.27 47.56 -7.14
CA LYS A 459 45.07 48.44 -7.30
C LYS A 459 43.79 47.97 -6.63
N THR A 460 43.70 46.73 -6.18
CA THR A 460 42.45 46.19 -5.64
C THR A 460 42.79 45.24 -4.50
N GLY A 461 42.12 45.37 -3.35
CA GLY A 461 42.22 44.41 -2.23
C GLY A 461 41.58 43.05 -2.56
N HIS A 462 41.85 42.53 -3.76
CA HIS A 462 41.18 41.39 -4.39
C HIS A 462 42.26 40.40 -4.82
N VAL A 463 42.25 39.23 -4.18
CA VAL A 463 43.27 38.20 -4.34
C VAL A 463 42.59 36.98 -4.93
N GLY A 464 42.63 36.84 -6.26
CA GLY A 464 42.16 35.63 -6.93
C GLY A 464 42.20 35.74 -8.47
N PRO A 465 42.57 34.67 -9.20
CA PRO A 465 42.28 34.54 -10.62
C PRO A 465 40.77 34.44 -10.87
N PHE A 466 40.29 35.01 -11.97
CA PHE A 466 38.88 34.94 -12.36
C PHE A 466 38.68 34.34 -13.75
N LEU A 467 37.61 33.56 -13.91
CA LEU A 467 37.02 33.27 -15.21
C LEU A 467 35.89 34.26 -15.49
N CYS A 468 35.97 34.95 -16.62
CA CYS A 468 35.04 35.99 -17.01
C CYS A 468 34.09 35.50 -18.11
N PHE A 469 32.80 35.52 -17.83
CA PHE A 469 31.74 35.12 -18.75
C PHE A 469 30.87 36.31 -19.16
N SER A 470 30.30 36.22 -20.36
CA SER A 470 29.04 36.89 -20.67
C SER A 470 27.87 36.02 -20.19
N GLU A 471 26.68 36.59 -20.03
CA GLU A 471 25.49 35.82 -19.66
C GLU A 471 25.20 34.71 -20.69
N ASN A 472 25.31 35.03 -21.98
CA ASN A 472 25.13 34.08 -23.07
C ASN A 472 26.21 32.98 -23.06
N SER A 473 27.49 33.33 -22.91
CA SER A 473 28.58 32.34 -22.88
C SER A 473 28.48 31.42 -21.64
N PHE A 474 28.00 31.93 -20.51
CA PHE A 474 27.70 31.13 -19.32
C PHE A 474 26.52 30.18 -19.54
N GLN A 475 25.42 30.66 -20.15
CA GLN A 475 24.27 29.82 -20.48
C GLN A 475 24.65 28.71 -21.46
N ARG A 476 25.48 28.99 -22.47
CA ARG A 476 25.99 27.95 -23.39
C ARG A 476 26.88 26.93 -22.70
N PHE A 477 27.68 27.35 -21.73
CA PHE A 477 28.47 26.43 -20.91
C PHE A 477 27.55 25.47 -20.13
N LEU A 478 26.47 25.98 -19.53
CA LEU A 478 25.49 25.17 -18.81
C LEU A 478 24.79 24.17 -19.75
N LEU A 479 24.29 24.63 -20.90
CA LEU A 479 23.61 23.77 -21.88
C LEU A 479 24.50 22.65 -22.41
N ARG A 480 25.77 22.95 -22.71
CA ARG A 480 26.75 21.94 -23.14
C ARG A 480 26.95 20.84 -22.09
N ASN A 481 26.83 21.17 -20.81
CA ASN A 481 27.03 20.26 -19.69
C ASN A 481 25.71 19.66 -19.18
N GLU A 482 24.68 19.61 -20.02
CA GLU A 482 23.35 19.03 -19.73
C GLU A 482 22.63 19.71 -18.56
N VAL A 483 22.95 20.98 -18.28
CA VAL A 483 22.27 21.78 -17.25
C VAL A 483 21.18 22.63 -17.91
N PRO A 484 19.90 22.49 -17.50
CA PRO A 484 18.81 23.30 -18.03
C PRO A 484 19.02 24.80 -17.85
N GLY A 485 18.79 25.58 -18.91
CA GLY A 485 19.02 27.03 -18.91
C GLY A 485 18.08 27.83 -17.99
N ASN A 486 16.95 27.27 -17.60
CA ASN A 486 16.02 27.88 -16.62
C ASN A 486 16.60 27.94 -15.20
N LEU A 487 17.70 27.23 -14.92
CA LEU A 487 18.40 27.24 -13.63
C LEU A 487 19.46 28.33 -13.48
N LEU A 488 19.63 29.18 -14.51
CA LEU A 488 20.69 30.18 -14.56
C LEU A 488 20.66 31.12 -13.34
N GLN A 489 19.48 31.62 -12.98
CA GLN A 489 19.35 32.59 -11.88
C GLN A 489 19.58 31.94 -10.51
N GLU A 490 19.12 30.71 -10.28
CA GLU A 490 19.42 29.98 -9.04
C GLU A 490 20.91 29.68 -8.90
N ILE A 491 21.59 29.27 -9.99
CA ILE A 491 23.04 29.03 -9.99
C ILE A 491 23.80 30.33 -9.67
N LEU A 492 23.44 31.45 -10.32
CA LEU A 492 24.05 32.75 -10.04
C LEU A 492 23.81 33.19 -8.59
N THR A 493 22.64 32.91 -8.02
CA THR A 493 22.33 33.21 -6.62
C THR A 493 23.22 32.39 -5.68
N VAL A 494 23.34 31.09 -5.89
CA VAL A 494 24.24 30.24 -5.07
C VAL A 494 25.70 30.68 -5.19
N LEU A 495 26.16 31.05 -6.38
CA LEU A 495 27.52 31.57 -6.58
C LEU A 495 27.75 32.91 -5.89
N LYS A 496 26.73 33.77 -5.78
CA LYS A 496 26.79 35.01 -5.00
C LYS A 496 26.82 34.74 -3.50
N ASP A 497 25.94 33.88 -3.01
CA ASP A 497 25.83 33.54 -1.59
C ASP A 497 27.10 32.86 -1.05
N THR A 498 27.75 32.06 -1.89
CA THR A 498 29.04 31.43 -1.59
C THR A 498 30.24 32.36 -1.80
N GLY A 499 30.02 33.60 -2.25
CA GLY A 499 31.07 34.60 -2.49
C GLY A 499 31.93 34.36 -3.73
N ARG A 500 31.60 33.33 -4.54
CA ARG A 500 32.32 32.97 -5.78
C ARG A 500 32.05 33.94 -6.94
N ILE A 501 30.91 34.62 -6.93
CA ILE A 501 30.59 35.74 -7.81
C ILE A 501 30.27 36.96 -6.93
N ARG A 502 30.92 38.10 -7.19
CA ARG A 502 30.66 39.35 -6.45
C ARG A 502 29.70 40.25 -7.23
N GLU A 503 28.59 40.66 -6.59
CA GLU A 503 27.60 41.58 -7.20
C GLU A 503 28.20 42.96 -7.54
N LYS A 504 29.18 43.41 -6.77
CA LYS A 504 29.95 44.64 -7.01
C LYS A 504 31.26 44.35 -7.72
N SER A 505 31.25 43.54 -8.78
CA SER A 505 32.46 43.34 -9.57
C SER A 505 32.81 44.63 -10.31
N GLU A 506 34.01 45.17 -10.04
CA GLU A 506 34.58 46.29 -10.79
C GLU A 506 34.64 45.93 -12.28
N PRO A 507 34.41 46.89 -13.19
CA PRO A 507 34.52 46.59 -14.60
C PRO A 507 35.98 46.25 -14.94
N ILE A 508 36.17 45.38 -15.94
CA ILE A 508 37.50 45.02 -16.41
C ILE A 508 38.04 46.17 -17.26
N HIS A 509 39.22 46.67 -16.90
CA HIS A 509 39.93 47.69 -17.65
C HIS A 509 40.83 47.02 -18.69
N PHE A 510 40.48 47.18 -19.96
CA PHE A 510 41.27 46.71 -21.09
C PHE A 510 42.38 47.71 -21.43
N LYS A 511 43.43 47.27 -22.13
CA LYS A 511 44.51 48.17 -22.59
C LYS A 511 44.00 49.20 -23.60
N LYS A 512 42.97 48.86 -24.36
CA LYS A 512 42.28 49.76 -25.29
C LYS A 512 40.76 49.61 -25.13
N GLY A 513 40.05 50.73 -25.03
CA GLY A 513 38.58 50.77 -24.93
C GLY A 513 38.06 51.07 -23.52
N ALA A 514 36.75 51.33 -23.44
CA ALA A 514 36.07 51.61 -22.18
C ALA A 514 35.90 50.33 -21.32
N PRO A 515 35.94 50.47 -19.98
CA PRO A 515 35.83 49.32 -19.08
C PRO A 515 34.43 48.67 -19.19
N LYS A 516 34.36 47.33 -19.04
CA LYS A 516 33.10 46.55 -19.16
C LYS A 516 32.94 45.53 -18.04
N ARG A 517 31.71 45.31 -17.59
CA ARG A 517 31.37 44.30 -16.59
C ARG A 517 31.11 42.94 -17.25
N PHE A 518 31.60 41.90 -16.59
CA PHE A 518 31.43 40.49 -16.93
C PHE A 518 31.09 39.72 -15.66
N LEU A 519 30.49 38.54 -15.80
CA LEU A 519 30.32 37.61 -14.68
C LEU A 519 31.70 37.05 -14.33
N LYS A 520 32.27 37.49 -13.20
CA LYS A 520 33.58 37.03 -12.72
C LYS A 520 33.39 35.91 -11.72
N LEU A 521 33.80 34.70 -12.10
CA LEU A 521 33.85 33.53 -11.23
C LEU A 521 35.24 33.43 -10.60
N ASP A 522 35.31 33.46 -9.27
CA ASP A 522 36.53 33.16 -8.53
C ASP A 522 36.84 31.66 -8.63
N ILE A 523 38.05 31.35 -9.09
CA ILE A 523 38.55 29.97 -9.27
C ILE A 523 39.60 29.59 -8.23
N GLY A 524 39.96 30.48 -7.30
CA GLY A 524 40.86 30.23 -6.17
C GLY A 524 42.34 30.04 -6.55
N ALA A 525 42.63 29.06 -7.41
CA ALA A 525 43.95 28.75 -7.95
C ALA A 525 43.91 28.68 -9.47
N ILE A 526 45.05 28.96 -10.12
CA ILE A 526 45.17 28.86 -11.58
C ILE A 526 45.02 27.39 -11.96
N PRO A 527 44.05 27.02 -12.80
CA PRO A 527 43.95 25.65 -13.28
C PRO A 527 45.21 25.23 -14.05
N GLU A 528 45.77 24.06 -13.74
CA GLU A 528 47.07 23.59 -14.28
C GLU A 528 47.11 23.60 -15.83
N PHE A 529 45.97 23.42 -16.50
CA PHE A 529 45.89 23.46 -17.96
C PHE A 529 46.02 24.87 -18.59
N LEU A 530 45.92 25.95 -17.80
CA LEU A 530 46.27 27.31 -18.24
C LEU A 530 47.76 27.62 -18.01
N THR A 531 48.46 26.79 -17.21
CA THR A 531 49.89 26.94 -16.92
C THR A 531 50.79 26.11 -17.84
N THR A 532 50.31 24.99 -18.38
CA THR A 532 51.06 24.17 -19.35
C THR A 532 50.64 24.49 -20.79
N GLU A 533 51.58 25.06 -21.55
CA GLU A 533 51.58 25.21 -23.03
C GLU A 533 50.70 26.29 -23.68
N ARG A 534 50.91 27.55 -23.30
CA ARG A 534 50.84 28.70 -24.26
C ARG A 534 52.05 29.63 -24.21
N CYS A 535 53.14 29.20 -23.58
CA CYS A 535 54.47 29.77 -23.76
C CYS A 535 55.30 28.83 -24.62
N GLU A 536 54.99 28.78 -25.93
CA GLU A 536 55.90 28.47 -27.06
C GLU A 536 55.05 28.18 -28.31
N ARG A 537 54.53 29.27 -28.93
CA ARG A 537 54.49 29.56 -30.37
C ARG A 537 53.47 30.64 -30.69
#